data_AF-A0AAV5XCM4-F1
#
_entry.id   AF-A0AAV5XCM4-F1
#
_cell.length_a   1.000
_cell.length_b   1.000
_cell.length_c   1.000
_cell.angle_alpha   90.00
_cell.angle_beta   90.00
_cell.angle_gamma   90.00
#
_symmetry.space_group_name_H-M   'P 1'
#
loop_
_entity.id
_entity.type
_entity.pdbx_description
1 polymer ?
#
loop_
_entity_poly.entity_id
_entity_poly.type
_entity_poly.pdbx_seq_one_letter_code
_entity_poly.pdbx_strand_id
1 'polypeptide(L)'
;MTADLEERFARATSILLVLQNALPDGVLDQLAHASRRGTEIDVLFNGFRDGAYLKRLHDAGMRLYETAIIEVEPSAVFVDRHEGYTLPTWAPIEAAFSRVYQLLWRRLGVVIEVEGRVTRMTPEDSLVELESSRPVFLKIRDSAIKQSLRDGRRIRALGIAAFVGIRGMSVLLDAVHVEPCGENAGSLA
;
A
#
# COMPACT_ATOMS: atom_id res chain seq x y z
N MET A 1 5.66 -21.16 -18.28
CA MET A 1 5.48 -20.78 -16.86
C MET A 1 4.51 -19.61 -16.71
N THR A 2 4.68 -18.52 -17.48
CA THR A 2 3.77 -17.35 -17.49
C THR A 2 2.30 -17.67 -17.80
N ALA A 3 2.03 -18.57 -18.76
CA ALA A 3 0.65 -18.95 -19.11
C ALA A 3 -0.09 -19.71 -18.00
N ASP A 4 0.60 -20.57 -17.25
CA ASP A 4 0.00 -21.33 -16.12
C ASP A 4 -0.33 -20.38 -14.95
N LEU A 5 0.52 -19.38 -14.70
CA LEU A 5 0.29 -18.39 -13.66
C LEU A 5 -0.87 -17.46 -13.99
N GLU A 6 -0.96 -17.02 -15.24
CA GLU A 6 -2.07 -16.19 -15.71
C GLU A 6 -3.40 -16.93 -15.59
N GLU A 7 -3.44 -18.22 -15.93
CA GLU A 7 -4.62 -19.08 -15.76
C GLU A 7 -5.00 -19.23 -14.27
N ARG A 8 -4.01 -19.40 -13.37
CA ARG A 8 -4.25 -19.45 -11.93
C ARG A 8 -4.83 -18.14 -11.40
N PHE A 9 -4.23 -17.00 -11.73
CA PHE A 9 -4.77 -15.68 -11.36
C PHE A 9 -6.11 -15.39 -12.03
N ALA A 10 -6.40 -16.00 -13.19
CA ALA A 10 -7.69 -15.94 -13.85
C ALA A 10 -8.82 -16.63 -13.10
N ARG A 11 -8.50 -17.70 -12.36
CA ARG A 11 -9.48 -18.47 -11.61
C ARG A 11 -9.54 -18.09 -10.13
N ALA A 12 -8.54 -17.37 -9.64
CA ALA A 12 -8.42 -16.97 -8.25
C ALA A 12 -9.60 -16.09 -7.81
N THR A 13 -10.17 -16.43 -6.66
CA THR A 13 -11.14 -15.59 -5.94
C THR A 13 -10.43 -14.62 -4.99
N SER A 14 -9.29 -15.02 -4.46
CA SER A 14 -8.44 -14.20 -3.60
C SER A 14 -6.96 -14.50 -3.80
N ILE A 15 -6.12 -13.48 -3.65
CA ILE A 15 -4.67 -13.57 -3.72
C ILE A 15 -4.07 -12.84 -2.52
N LEU A 16 -3.11 -13.47 -1.85
CA LEU A 16 -2.27 -12.83 -0.84
C LEU A 16 -0.84 -12.74 -1.37
N LEU A 17 -0.26 -11.54 -1.33
CA LEU A 17 1.13 -11.29 -1.67
C LEU A 17 1.92 -10.93 -0.42
N VAL A 18 3.11 -11.49 -0.28
CA VAL A 18 4.12 -11.01 0.68
C VAL A 18 5.22 -10.34 -0.14
N LEU A 19 5.49 -9.08 0.16
CA LEU A 19 6.38 -8.22 -0.62
C LEU A 19 7.60 -7.84 0.22
N GLN A 20 8.76 -8.43 -0.10
CA GLN A 20 10.07 -7.97 0.38
C GLN A 20 10.86 -7.23 -0.71
N ASN A 21 10.66 -7.63 -1.96
CA ASN A 21 11.25 -7.03 -3.14
C ASN A 21 10.15 -6.76 -4.17
N ALA A 22 10.43 -5.90 -5.14
CA ALA A 22 9.54 -5.67 -6.28
C ALA A 22 9.16 -7.01 -6.95
N LEU A 23 7.90 -7.10 -7.40
CA LEU A 23 7.40 -8.27 -8.10
C LEU A 23 8.20 -8.49 -9.40
N PRO A 24 8.35 -9.74 -9.85
CA PRO A 24 8.90 -10.03 -11.16
C PRO A 24 8.14 -9.32 -12.28
N ASP A 25 8.82 -9.06 -13.40
CA ASP A 25 8.24 -8.40 -14.56
C ASP A 25 6.96 -9.09 -15.05
N GLY A 26 5.95 -8.30 -15.41
CA GLY A 26 4.64 -8.77 -15.89
C GLY A 26 3.69 -9.28 -14.81
N VAL A 27 4.16 -9.65 -13.62
CA VAL A 27 3.30 -10.15 -12.53
C VAL A 27 2.33 -9.06 -12.05
N LEU A 28 2.80 -7.81 -11.96
CA LEU A 28 1.95 -6.67 -11.57
C LEU A 28 0.77 -6.49 -12.54
N ASP A 29 1.01 -6.55 -13.85
CA ASP A 29 -0.03 -6.34 -14.85
C ASP A 29 -1.09 -7.45 -14.79
N GLN A 30 -0.65 -8.69 -14.54
CA GLN A 30 -1.56 -9.83 -14.36
C GLN A 30 -2.42 -9.69 -13.09
N LEU A 31 -1.83 -9.27 -11.97
CA LEU A 31 -2.55 -9.00 -10.73
C LEU A 31 -3.54 -7.83 -10.90
N ALA A 32 -3.13 -6.75 -11.58
CA ALA A 32 -4.00 -5.64 -11.90
C ALA A 32 -5.19 -6.07 -12.78
N HIS A 33 -4.95 -6.97 -13.74
CA HIS A 33 -6.02 -7.57 -14.53
C HIS A 33 -6.96 -8.42 -13.67
N ALA A 34 -6.45 -9.23 -12.75
CA ALA A 34 -7.26 -10.02 -11.81
C ALA A 34 -8.10 -9.13 -10.88
N SER A 35 -7.51 -8.09 -10.30
CA SER A 35 -8.22 -7.13 -9.43
C SER A 35 -9.39 -6.46 -10.15
N ARG A 36 -9.20 -6.02 -11.41
CA ARG A 36 -10.28 -5.43 -12.24
C ARG A 36 -11.44 -6.38 -12.52
N ARG A 37 -11.25 -7.70 -12.43
CA ARG A 37 -12.33 -8.70 -12.55
C ARG A 37 -13.00 -9.03 -11.21
N GLY A 38 -12.57 -8.41 -10.11
CA GLY A 38 -13.13 -8.60 -8.78
C GLY A 38 -12.38 -9.60 -7.91
N THR A 39 -11.20 -10.09 -8.32
CA THR A 39 -10.34 -10.88 -7.43
C THR A 39 -9.83 -10.00 -6.29
N GLU A 40 -10.02 -10.42 -5.04
CA GLU A 40 -9.47 -9.69 -3.91
C GLU A 40 -7.96 -9.91 -3.81
N ILE A 41 -7.17 -8.82 -3.75
CA ILE A 41 -5.71 -8.92 -3.65
C ILE A 41 -5.23 -8.15 -2.42
N ASP A 42 -4.72 -8.88 -1.44
CA ASP A 42 -4.06 -8.34 -0.25
C ASP A 42 -2.54 -8.39 -0.44
N VAL A 43 -1.86 -7.29 -0.14
CA VAL A 43 -0.40 -7.20 -0.16
C VAL A 43 0.08 -6.92 1.25
N LEU A 44 0.92 -7.80 1.75
CA LEU A 44 1.63 -7.68 3.01
C LEU A 44 3.04 -7.22 2.73
N PHE A 45 3.49 -6.17 3.40
CA PHE A 45 4.87 -5.72 3.30
C PHE A 45 5.41 -5.38 4.67
N ASN A 46 6.72 -5.53 4.82
CA ASN A 46 7.46 -5.06 5.97
C ASN A 46 8.81 -4.54 5.49
N GLY A 47 9.18 -3.32 5.88
CA GLY A 47 10.49 -2.76 5.54
C GLY A 47 10.67 -2.38 4.07
N PHE A 48 9.76 -2.76 3.16
CA PHE A 48 9.74 -2.28 1.79
C PHE A 48 9.34 -0.80 1.77
N ARG A 49 10.25 0.08 1.31
CA ARG A 49 10.10 1.55 1.38
C ARG A 49 9.98 2.26 0.05
N ASP A 50 9.88 1.54 -1.07
CA ASP A 50 9.58 2.17 -2.36
C ASP A 50 8.11 2.62 -2.39
N GLY A 51 7.87 3.85 -1.95
CA GLY A 51 6.54 4.45 -1.88
C GLY A 51 5.85 4.59 -3.23
N ALA A 52 6.60 4.89 -4.29
CA ALA A 52 6.05 5.00 -5.64
C ALA A 52 5.59 3.63 -6.15
N TYR A 53 6.34 2.57 -5.84
CA TYR A 53 5.92 1.22 -6.16
C TYR A 53 4.67 0.79 -5.38
N LEU A 54 4.62 1.07 -4.07
CA LEU A 54 3.43 0.80 -3.26
C LEU A 54 2.21 1.57 -3.79
N LYS A 55 2.38 2.83 -4.20
CA LYS A 55 1.32 3.60 -4.86
C LYS A 55 0.81 2.93 -6.15
N ARG A 56 1.71 2.43 -6.99
CA ARG A 56 1.33 1.67 -8.20
C ARG A 56 0.52 0.41 -7.86
N LEU A 57 0.88 -0.33 -6.81
CA LEU A 57 0.09 -1.48 -6.35
C LEU A 57 -1.29 -1.05 -5.86
N HIS A 58 -1.37 0.04 -5.10
CA HIS A 58 -2.64 0.59 -4.62
C HIS A 58 -3.56 1.01 -5.77
N ASP A 59 -3.02 1.75 -6.74
CA ASP A 59 -3.76 2.21 -7.93
C ASP A 59 -4.22 1.06 -8.84
N ALA A 60 -3.50 -0.07 -8.80
CA ALA A 60 -3.91 -1.32 -9.43
C ALA A 60 -5.05 -2.04 -8.70
N GLY A 61 -5.59 -1.47 -7.62
CA GLY A 61 -6.72 -2.01 -6.86
C GLY A 61 -6.33 -3.02 -5.78
N MET A 62 -5.07 -3.02 -5.33
CA MET A 62 -4.62 -3.93 -4.27
C MET A 62 -4.76 -3.28 -2.89
N ARG A 63 -5.11 -4.08 -1.88
CA ARG A 63 -5.18 -3.65 -0.48
C ARG A 63 -3.83 -3.88 0.20
N LEU A 64 -3.20 -2.83 0.69
CA LEU A 64 -1.85 -2.94 1.26
C LEU A 64 -1.91 -2.90 2.78
N TYR A 65 -1.09 -3.73 3.41
CA TYR A 65 -0.98 -3.84 4.86
C TYR A 65 0.48 -3.91 5.29
N GLU A 66 0.87 -3.06 6.25
CA GLU A 66 2.13 -3.22 6.96
C GLU A 66 1.97 -4.34 8.00
N THR A 67 2.96 -5.23 8.09
CA THR A 67 2.95 -6.33 9.06
C THR A 67 4.00 -6.16 10.15
N ALA A 68 3.80 -6.85 11.27
CA ALA A 68 4.84 -7.05 12.28
C ALA A 68 6.09 -7.73 11.66
N ILE A 69 7.25 -7.60 12.33
CA ILE A 69 8.57 -8.15 11.90
C ILE A 69 8.41 -9.56 11.32
N ILE A 70 8.64 -9.67 10.02
CA ILE A 70 8.78 -10.93 9.31
C ILE A 70 10.27 -11.29 9.40
N GLU A 71 10.62 -12.43 9.99
CA GLU A 71 11.95 -13.03 9.73
C GLU A 71 12.07 -13.18 8.22
N VAL A 72 12.96 -12.42 7.58
CA VAL A 72 13.12 -12.20 6.13
C VAL A 72 12.57 -13.36 5.27
N GLU A 73 11.27 -13.35 4.99
CA GLU A 73 10.66 -14.31 4.08
C GLU A 73 10.90 -13.81 2.66
N PRO A 74 11.24 -14.64 1.68
CA PRO A 74 11.25 -14.19 0.30
C PRO A 74 9.85 -13.64 -0.08
N SER A 75 9.79 -12.75 -1.07
CA SER A 75 8.49 -12.38 -1.65
C SER A 75 7.73 -13.64 -2.03
N ALA A 76 6.42 -13.68 -1.81
CA ALA A 76 5.61 -14.86 -2.04
C ALA A 76 4.22 -14.48 -2.55
N VAL A 77 3.57 -15.40 -3.24
CA VAL A 77 2.17 -15.30 -3.65
C VAL A 77 1.41 -16.53 -3.16
N PHE A 78 0.19 -16.31 -2.68
CA PHE A 78 -0.73 -17.36 -2.30
C PHE A 78 -2.05 -17.17 -3.04
N VAL A 79 -2.55 -18.23 -3.67
CA VAL A 79 -3.77 -18.22 -4.47
C VAL A 79 -4.84 -19.02 -3.75
N ASP A 80 -6.00 -18.38 -3.52
CA ASP A 80 -7.15 -18.91 -2.79
C ASP A 80 -6.80 -19.55 -1.44
N ARG A 81 -5.67 -19.14 -0.85
CA ARG A 81 -5.12 -19.68 0.41
C ARG A 81 -4.70 -21.16 0.34
N HIS A 82 -4.81 -21.81 -0.81
CA HIS A 82 -4.53 -23.24 -0.97
C HIS A 82 -3.19 -23.50 -1.63
N GLU A 83 -2.79 -22.62 -2.55
CA GLU A 83 -1.52 -22.71 -3.25
C GLU A 83 -0.61 -21.56 -2.83
N GLY A 84 0.68 -21.81 -2.72
CA GLY A 84 1.68 -20.80 -2.33
C GLY A 84 2.97 -20.99 -3.10
N TYR A 85 3.59 -19.90 -3.52
CA TYR A 85 4.82 -19.91 -4.30
C TYR A 85 5.76 -18.79 -3.83
N THR A 86 7.04 -19.13 -3.69
CA THR A 86 8.10 -18.14 -3.46
C THR A 86 8.45 -17.44 -4.78
N LEU A 87 8.79 -16.16 -4.71
CA LEU A 87 9.18 -15.32 -5.85
C LEU A 87 10.67 -14.99 -5.76
N PRO A 88 11.40 -14.90 -6.88
CA PRO A 88 10.95 -15.08 -8.27
C PRO A 88 11.03 -16.53 -8.78
N THR A 89 11.43 -17.49 -7.93
CA THR A 89 11.72 -18.87 -8.34
C THR A 89 10.48 -19.71 -8.62
N TRP A 90 9.33 -19.27 -8.13
CA TRP A 90 8.05 -19.99 -8.18
C TRP A 90 8.12 -21.36 -7.49
N ALA A 91 9.03 -21.53 -6.52
CA ALA A 91 9.10 -22.77 -5.77
C ALA A 91 7.87 -22.89 -4.85
N PRO A 92 7.20 -24.07 -4.83
CA PRO A 92 5.99 -24.26 -4.04
C PRO A 92 6.27 -24.11 -2.54
N ILE A 93 5.31 -23.57 -1.82
CA ILE A 93 5.34 -23.40 -0.38
C ILE A 93 4.50 -24.52 0.25
N GLU A 94 5.16 -25.35 1.06
CA GLU A 94 4.48 -26.35 1.86
C GLU A 94 3.56 -25.70 2.90
N ALA A 95 2.43 -26.34 3.18
CA ALA A 95 1.44 -25.87 4.15
C ALA A 95 0.96 -24.41 3.90
N ALA A 96 0.78 -24.03 2.63
CA ALA A 96 0.35 -22.70 2.20
C ALA A 96 -0.82 -22.12 3.00
N PHE A 97 -1.86 -22.92 3.27
CA PHE A 97 -3.03 -22.51 4.04
C PHE A 97 -2.67 -22.05 5.46
N SER A 98 -1.91 -22.87 6.20
CA SER A 98 -1.45 -22.53 7.54
C SER A 98 -0.57 -21.29 7.52
N ARG A 99 0.26 -21.13 6.48
CA ARG A 99 1.13 -19.97 6.31
C ARG A 99 0.34 -18.69 6.09
N VAL A 100 -0.65 -18.70 5.21
CA VAL A 100 -1.55 -17.57 4.94
C VAL A 100 -2.22 -17.11 6.22
N TYR A 101 -2.74 -18.03 7.02
CA TYR A 101 -3.40 -17.68 8.28
C TYR A 101 -2.44 -16.95 9.25
N GLN A 102 -1.22 -17.47 9.42
CA GLN A 102 -0.19 -16.82 10.25
C GLN A 102 0.14 -15.40 9.76
N LEU A 103 0.27 -15.23 8.43
CA LEU A 103 0.58 -13.95 7.82
C LEU A 103 -0.54 -12.91 8.02
N LEU A 104 -1.79 -13.32 7.81
CA LEU A 104 -2.95 -12.42 7.96
C LEU A 104 -3.15 -11.95 9.41
N TRP A 105 -2.80 -12.76 10.40
CA TRP A 105 -2.81 -12.38 11.82
C TRP A 105 -1.73 -11.36 12.20
N ARG A 106 -0.70 -11.21 11.38
CA ARG A 106 0.41 -10.27 11.62
C ARG A 106 0.17 -8.91 10.96
N ARG A 107 -0.97 -8.69 10.32
CA ARG A 107 -1.36 -7.37 9.77
C ARG A 107 -1.55 -6.39 10.92
N LEU A 108 -0.79 -5.30 10.90
CA LEU A 108 -0.84 -4.27 11.93
C LEU A 108 -1.43 -2.96 11.41
N GLY A 109 -0.96 -2.50 10.24
CA GLY A 109 -1.34 -1.21 9.68
C GLY A 109 -2.01 -1.37 8.33
N VAL A 110 -3.22 -0.81 8.16
CA VAL A 110 -3.84 -0.68 6.84
C VAL A 110 -3.27 0.55 6.14
N VAL A 111 -2.91 0.41 4.87
CA VAL A 111 -2.54 1.56 4.05
C VAL A 111 -3.81 2.16 3.48
N ILE A 112 -3.94 3.48 3.62
CA ILE A 112 -5.02 4.24 3.02
C ILE A 112 -4.47 5.41 2.22
N GLU A 113 -5.22 5.82 1.22
CA GLU A 113 -4.98 7.04 0.50
C GLU A 113 -5.90 8.15 1.02
N VAL A 114 -5.32 9.33 1.20
CA VAL A 114 -6.04 10.54 1.59
C VAL A 114 -5.65 11.67 0.67
N GLU A 115 -6.63 12.51 0.34
CA GLU A 115 -6.40 13.75 -0.36
C GLU A 115 -6.83 14.92 0.53
N GLY A 116 -6.03 15.98 0.55
CA GLY A 116 -6.34 17.15 1.37
C GLY A 116 -5.44 18.35 1.08
N ARG A 117 -5.81 19.49 1.65
CA ARG A 117 -5.02 20.71 1.59
C ARG A 117 -4.15 20.81 2.84
N VAL A 118 -2.86 21.10 2.67
CA VAL A 118 -1.97 21.40 3.80
C VAL A 118 -2.45 22.68 4.47
N THR A 119 -2.74 22.60 5.78
CA THR A 119 -3.16 23.76 6.59
C THR A 119 -2.17 24.13 7.67
N ARG A 120 -1.37 23.16 8.12
CA ARG A 120 -0.38 23.38 9.17
C ARG A 120 0.79 22.43 9.02
N MET A 121 1.98 22.96 9.29
CA MET A 121 3.21 22.18 9.43
C MET A 121 3.80 22.50 10.81
N THR A 122 4.12 21.48 11.59
CA THR A 122 4.76 21.70 12.90
C THR A 122 6.21 22.14 12.71
N PRO A 123 6.78 23.02 13.58
CA PRO A 123 8.15 23.51 13.45
C PRO A 123 9.25 22.44 13.53
N GLU A 124 8.94 21.27 14.11
CA GLU A 124 9.82 20.10 14.14
C GLU A 124 9.69 19.23 12.86
N ASP A 125 8.97 19.74 11.85
CA ASP A 125 8.82 19.24 10.47
C ASP A 125 8.41 17.77 10.30
N SER A 126 7.94 17.10 11.34
CA SER A 126 7.56 15.68 11.24
C SER A 126 6.08 15.47 10.99
N LEU A 127 5.22 16.45 11.29
CA LEU A 127 3.77 16.35 11.19
C LEU A 127 3.19 17.44 10.29
N VAL A 128 2.37 17.01 9.34
CA VAL A 128 1.60 17.88 8.43
C VAL A 128 0.13 17.64 8.67
N GLU A 129 -0.63 18.70 8.93
CA GLU A 129 -2.09 18.63 9.02
C GLU A 129 -2.71 18.89 7.65
N LEU A 130 -3.65 18.03 7.29
CA LEU A 130 -4.47 18.17 6.09
C LEU A 130 -5.91 18.48 6.46
N GLU A 131 -6.44 19.50 5.81
CA GLU A 131 -7.87 19.70 5.65
C GLU A 131 -8.39 18.73 4.58
N SER A 132 -9.17 17.76 5.03
CA SER A 132 -9.86 16.77 4.21
C SER A 132 -11.29 16.59 4.76
N SER A 133 -11.99 15.51 4.36
CA SER A 133 -13.31 15.15 4.92
C SER A 133 -13.32 15.00 6.45
N ARG A 134 -12.15 14.75 7.05
CA ARG A 134 -11.85 14.78 8.47
C ARG A 134 -10.41 15.26 8.67
N PRO A 135 -10.05 15.76 9.87
CA PRO A 135 -8.66 16.05 10.21
C PRO A 135 -7.75 14.84 9.96
N VAL A 136 -6.73 15.02 9.11
CA VAL A 136 -5.69 14.02 8.88
C VAL A 136 -4.33 14.61 9.23
N PHE A 137 -3.57 13.87 10.01
CA PHE A 137 -2.19 14.20 10.33
C PHE A 137 -1.28 13.23 9.58
N LEU A 138 -0.33 13.76 8.84
CA LEU A 138 0.68 12.99 8.13
C LEU A 138 2.00 13.10 8.88
N LYS A 139 2.51 11.97 9.35
CA LYS A 139 3.90 11.85 9.74
C LYS A 139 4.73 11.62 8.49
N ILE A 140 5.63 12.55 8.17
CA ILE A 140 6.50 12.44 7.00
C ILE A 140 7.93 12.25 7.50
N ARG A 141 8.62 11.23 6.99
CA ARG A 141 10.02 10.95 7.35
C ARG A 141 10.99 11.44 6.29
N ASP A 142 10.61 11.33 5.02
CA ASP A 142 11.42 11.76 3.88
C ASP A 142 11.54 13.30 3.84
N SER A 143 12.77 13.80 3.93
CA SER A 143 13.06 15.23 3.92
C SER A 143 12.83 15.90 2.57
N ALA A 144 13.02 15.19 1.45
CA ALA A 144 12.77 15.74 0.13
C ALA A 144 11.28 15.97 -0.09
N ILE A 145 10.43 15.04 0.38
CA ILE A 145 8.98 15.22 0.37
C ILE A 145 8.61 16.45 1.20
N LYS A 146 9.14 16.58 2.42
CA LYS A 146 8.84 17.73 3.30
C LYS A 146 9.15 19.06 2.65
N GLN A 147 10.31 19.20 2.01
CA GLN A 147 10.73 20.43 1.34
C GLN A 147 9.80 20.84 0.18
N SER A 148 9.10 19.87 -0.41
CA SER A 148 8.13 20.14 -1.46
C SER A 148 6.78 20.65 -0.92
N LEU A 149 6.49 20.46 0.36
CA LEU A 149 5.21 20.84 0.96
C LEU A 149 5.19 22.32 1.33
N ARG A 150 4.02 22.94 1.13
CA ARG A 150 3.76 24.34 1.44
C ARG A 150 2.34 24.46 1.94
N ASP A 151 2.11 25.43 2.82
CA ASP A 151 0.77 25.78 3.27
C ASP A 151 -0.14 26.10 2.08
N GLY A 152 -1.40 25.68 2.16
CA GLY A 152 -2.40 25.79 1.10
C GLY A 152 -2.25 24.81 -0.06
N ARG A 153 -1.13 24.07 -0.17
CA ARG A 153 -0.93 23.10 -1.27
C ARG A 153 -1.85 21.90 -1.12
N ARG A 154 -2.49 21.50 -2.21
CA ARG A 154 -3.28 20.25 -2.25
C ARG A 154 -2.37 19.07 -2.56
N ILE A 155 -2.47 18.02 -1.75
CA ILE A 155 -1.68 16.80 -1.90
C ILE A 155 -2.54 15.57 -1.77
N ARG A 156 -2.03 14.48 -2.35
CA ARG A 156 -2.50 13.12 -2.12
C ARG A 156 -1.39 12.36 -1.41
N ALA A 157 -1.75 11.68 -0.35
CA ALA A 157 -0.82 10.92 0.47
C ALA A 157 -1.33 9.49 0.62
N LEU A 158 -0.46 8.54 0.29
CA LEU A 158 -0.59 7.15 0.66
C LEU A 158 0.15 6.96 1.99
N GLY A 159 -0.52 6.40 2.99
CA GLY A 159 0.08 6.24 4.31
C GLY A 159 -0.49 5.08 5.10
N ILE A 160 0.32 4.55 6.00
CA ILE A 160 -0.06 3.50 6.93
C ILE A 160 -0.83 4.15 8.08
N ALA A 161 -2.06 3.70 8.32
CA ALA A 161 -2.86 4.17 9.45
C ALA A 161 -2.22 3.74 10.77
N ALA A 162 -1.57 4.69 11.44
CA ALA A 162 -0.88 4.47 12.71
C ALA A 162 -1.80 4.69 13.92
N PHE A 163 -2.75 5.61 13.79
CA PHE A 163 -3.74 5.89 14.83
C PHE A 163 -5.04 6.42 14.23
N VAL A 164 -6.16 5.95 14.76
CA VAL A 164 -7.49 6.47 14.46
C VAL A 164 -8.04 7.04 15.76
N GLY A 165 -8.31 8.35 15.76
CA GLY A 165 -8.82 9.07 16.92
C GLY A 165 -10.18 8.55 17.38
N ILE A 166 -10.60 8.98 18.56
CA ILE A 166 -11.89 8.60 19.16
C ILE A 166 -13.01 8.84 18.14
N ARG A 167 -13.82 7.80 17.88
CA ARG A 167 -14.92 7.80 16.90
C ARG A 167 -14.49 8.07 15.44
N GLY A 168 -13.22 7.88 15.09
CA GLY A 168 -12.73 8.07 13.73
C GLY A 168 -12.69 9.53 13.26
N MET A 169 -12.77 10.48 14.21
CA MET A 169 -12.80 11.91 13.93
C MET A 169 -11.47 12.46 13.39
N SER A 170 -10.36 11.76 13.64
CA SER A 170 -9.06 12.10 13.08
C SER A 170 -8.27 10.84 12.76
N VAL A 171 -7.31 10.96 11.85
CA VAL A 171 -6.41 9.86 11.50
C VAL A 171 -4.98 10.38 11.46
N LEU A 172 -4.06 9.63 12.04
CA LEU A 172 -2.62 9.82 11.88
C LEU A 172 -2.10 8.75 10.93
N LEU A 173 -1.45 9.19 9.86
CA LEU A 173 -0.81 8.33 8.88
C LEU A 173 0.71 8.45 8.95
N ASP A 174 1.43 7.34 8.88
CA ASP A 174 2.85 7.34 8.52
C ASP A 174 2.93 7.33 6.99
N ALA A 175 3.31 8.46 6.40
CA ALA A 175 3.27 8.65 4.96
C ALA A 175 4.34 7.78 4.28
N VAL A 176 3.91 6.98 3.31
CA VAL A 176 4.79 6.17 2.46
C VAL A 176 5.01 6.79 1.10
N HIS A 177 4.04 7.55 0.60
CA HIS A 177 4.14 8.28 -0.66
C HIS A 177 3.29 9.55 -0.58
N VAL A 178 3.80 10.65 -1.14
CA VAL A 178 3.10 11.93 -1.20
C VAL A 178 3.33 12.53 -2.57
N GLU A 179 2.25 12.95 -3.22
CA GLU A 179 2.29 13.62 -4.51
C GLU A 179 1.41 14.89 -4.49
N PRO A 180 1.81 15.94 -5.22
CA PRO A 180 0.95 17.10 -5.38
C PRO A 180 -0.25 16.76 -6.26
N CYS A 181 -1.44 17.19 -5.84
CA CYS A 181 -2.58 17.19 -6.76
C CYS A 181 -2.39 18.36 -7.73
N GLY A 182 -2.54 18.11 -9.03
CA GLY A 182 -2.51 19.18 -10.02
C GLY A 182 -3.45 20.31 -9.61
N GLU A 183 -2.95 21.54 -9.58
CA GLU A 183 -3.80 22.71 -9.47
C GLU A 183 -4.62 22.74 -10.76
N ASN A 184 -5.95 22.65 -10.66
CA ASN A 184 -6.77 23.15 -11.74
C ASN A 184 -6.37 24.62 -11.91
N ALA A 185 -5.66 24.91 -13.00
CA ALA A 185 -5.48 26.25 -13.53
C ALA A 185 -6.90 26.78 -13.83
N GLY A 186 -7.52 27.43 -12.86
CA GLY A 186 -8.95 27.73 -12.96
C GLY A 186 -9.54 28.40 -11.74
N SER A 187 -9.00 29.56 -11.35
CA SER A 187 -9.80 30.68 -10.85
C SER A 187 -8.95 31.95 -10.81
N LEU A 188 -8.56 32.43 -11.99
CA LEU A 188 -8.39 33.86 -12.22
C LEU A 188 -9.62 34.31 -13.02
N ALA A 189 -10.64 34.79 -12.31
CA ALA A 189 -11.64 35.73 -12.77
C ALA A 189 -12.25 36.42 -11.54
#